data_AF-A0A208XPM7-F1
#
_entry.id   AF-A0A208XPM7-F1
#
_cell.length_a   1.000
_cell.length_b   1.000
_cell.length_c   1.000
_cell.angle_alpha   90.00
_cell.angle_beta   90.00
_cell.angle_gamma   90.00
#
_symmetry.space_group_name_H-M   'P 1'
#
loop_
_entity.id
_entity.type
_entity.pdbx_description
1 polymer ?
#
loop_
_entity_poly.entity_id
_entity_poly.type
_entity_poly.pdbx_seq_one_letter_code
_entity_poly.pdbx_strand_id
1 'polypeptide(L)'
;MRRTAWALALSLAAAGSASAQQAQSMEERLRAQLRITTSQLQQAQNELAALKAKGGGVSAAPADAGELAELKEELSRAKAQLAAERESRQKARDDSVRLKEQAEAALEKASGQVAQYRNAYDELLKMARASEGERQRLATEAASHRTAIGQCEAKNAQLYAVGQEILRAYETIDLGTVMSARQPFAGKARVKLDEIAQQYGDKLYEGRFDARGAAQPAAQ
;
A
#
# COMPACT_ATOMS: atom_id res chain seq x y z
N MET A 1 23.20 -2.49 5.69
CA MET A 1 21.98 -2.42 6.53
C MET A 1 20.89 -3.45 6.18
N ARG A 2 20.81 -4.00 4.95
CA ARG A 2 19.78 -5.02 4.59
C ARG A 2 20.01 -6.43 5.16
N ARG A 3 21.24 -6.76 5.56
CA ARG A 3 21.61 -8.09 6.10
C ARG A 3 21.33 -8.25 7.60
N THR A 4 21.30 -7.15 8.36
CA THR A 4 21.04 -7.17 9.81
C THR A 4 19.54 -7.26 10.12
N ALA A 5 18.67 -6.84 9.20
CA ALA A 5 17.22 -6.96 9.35
C ALA A 5 16.72 -8.42 9.23
N TRP A 6 17.42 -9.27 8.47
CA TRP A 6 17.06 -10.68 8.30
C TRP A 6 17.47 -11.55 9.49
N ALA A 7 18.55 -11.18 10.20
CA ALA A 7 18.98 -11.89 11.40
C ALA A 7 18.02 -11.68 12.58
N LEU A 8 17.40 -10.50 12.69
CA LEU A 8 16.43 -10.17 13.75
C LEU A 8 15.06 -10.82 13.56
N ALA A 9 14.63 -11.04 12.30
CA ALA A 9 13.37 -11.72 11.99
C ALA A 9 13.44 -13.24 12.24
N LEU A 10 14.61 -13.87 12.06
CA LEU A 10 14.78 -15.30 12.34
C LEU A 10 14.86 -15.62 13.83
N SER A 11 15.33 -14.69 14.66
CA SER A 11 15.40 -14.87 16.12
C SER A 11 14.05 -14.77 16.84
N LEU A 12 13.05 -14.09 16.26
CA LEU A 12 11.72 -13.97 16.87
C LEU A 12 10.81 -15.18 16.58
N ALA A 13 10.99 -15.85 15.43
CA ALA A 13 10.20 -17.03 15.07
C ALA A 13 10.61 -18.28 15.88
N ALA A 14 11.88 -18.40 16.27
CA ALA A 14 12.37 -19.53 17.06
C ALA A 14 11.90 -19.51 18.54
N ALA A 15 11.57 -18.33 19.08
CA ALA A 15 11.13 -18.19 20.47
C ALA A 15 9.66 -18.63 20.68
N GLY A 16 8.81 -18.55 19.65
CA GLY A 16 7.40 -18.96 19.72
C GLY A 16 7.17 -20.47 19.65
N SER A 17 8.05 -21.20 18.95
CA SER A 17 7.93 -22.67 18.80
C SER A 17 8.46 -23.42 20.03
N ALA A 18 9.48 -22.89 20.69
CA ALA A 18 10.08 -23.50 21.87
C ALA A 18 9.13 -23.48 23.09
N SER A 19 8.35 -22.40 23.27
CA SER A 19 7.39 -22.27 24.36
C SER A 19 6.18 -23.18 24.20
N ALA A 20 5.68 -23.37 22.97
CA ALA A 20 4.56 -24.27 22.67
C ALA A 20 4.92 -25.75 22.88
N GLN A 21 6.11 -26.17 22.45
CA GLN A 21 6.60 -27.55 22.63
C GLN A 21 6.86 -27.86 24.12
N GLN A 22 7.40 -26.88 24.86
CA GLN A 22 7.69 -27.04 26.28
C GLN A 22 6.41 -27.05 27.12
N ALA A 23 5.39 -26.26 26.75
CA ALA A 23 4.07 -26.30 27.38
C ALA A 23 3.35 -27.63 27.17
N GLN A 24 3.42 -28.23 25.97
CA GLN A 24 2.84 -29.56 25.71
C GLN A 24 3.51 -30.66 26.54
N SER A 25 4.84 -30.65 26.64
CA SER A 25 5.58 -31.63 27.45
C SER A 25 5.27 -31.53 28.96
N MET A 26 5.03 -30.31 29.47
CA MET A 26 4.63 -30.09 30.86
C MET A 26 3.19 -30.52 31.11
N GLU A 27 2.28 -30.26 30.17
CA GLU A 27 0.88 -30.68 30.28
C GLU A 27 0.73 -32.21 30.23
N GLU A 28 1.53 -32.89 29.41
CA GLU A 28 1.61 -34.35 29.36
C GLU A 28 2.21 -34.95 30.63
N ARG A 29 3.28 -34.36 31.17
CA ARG A 29 3.82 -34.74 32.49
C ARG A 29 2.80 -34.58 33.60
N LEU A 30 2.08 -33.46 33.66
CA LEU A 30 1.00 -33.23 34.64
C LEU A 30 -0.17 -34.21 34.45
N ARG A 31 -0.51 -34.60 33.21
CA ARG A 31 -1.51 -35.67 32.96
C ARG A 31 -1.05 -37.02 33.47
N ALA A 32 0.21 -37.37 33.24
CA ALA A 32 0.79 -38.62 33.73
C ALA A 32 0.83 -38.62 35.27
N GLN A 33 1.23 -37.50 35.88
CA GLN A 33 1.30 -37.32 37.32
C GLN A 33 -0.10 -37.44 37.97
N LEU A 34 -1.12 -36.81 37.41
CA LEU A 34 -2.52 -36.97 37.83
C LEU A 34 -3.03 -38.42 37.74
N ARG A 35 -2.68 -39.15 36.68
CA ARG A 35 -3.09 -40.57 36.54
C ARG A 35 -2.42 -41.43 37.61
N ILE A 36 -1.13 -41.18 37.85
CA ILE A 36 -0.35 -41.87 38.88
C ILE A 36 -0.94 -41.57 40.27
N THR A 37 -1.16 -40.29 40.63
CA THR A 37 -1.73 -39.92 41.93
C THR A 37 -3.16 -40.43 42.11
N THR A 38 -3.97 -40.44 41.05
CA THR A 38 -5.33 -41.03 41.09
C THR A 38 -5.27 -42.55 41.33
N SER A 39 -4.34 -43.25 40.68
CA SER A 39 -4.15 -44.70 40.88
C SER A 39 -3.65 -45.03 42.29
N GLN A 40 -2.73 -44.23 42.84
CA GLN A 40 -2.26 -44.34 44.22
C GLN A 40 -3.39 -44.10 45.22
N LEU A 41 -4.28 -43.14 44.94
CA LEU A 41 -5.43 -42.85 45.80
C LEU A 41 -6.47 -43.99 45.80
N GLN A 42 -6.67 -44.66 44.65
CA GLN A 42 -7.51 -45.86 44.57
C GLN A 42 -6.88 -47.05 45.30
N GLN A 43 -5.55 -47.24 45.19
CA GLN A 43 -4.82 -48.27 45.92
C GLN A 43 -4.93 -48.06 47.44
N ALA A 44 -4.63 -46.86 47.94
CA ALA A 44 -4.74 -46.53 49.35
C ALA A 44 -6.18 -46.68 49.88
N GLN A 45 -7.20 -46.35 49.07
CA GLN A 45 -8.61 -46.59 49.45
C GLN A 45 -8.93 -48.09 49.58
N ASN A 46 -8.44 -48.91 48.67
CA ASN A 46 -8.65 -50.36 48.71
C ASN A 46 -7.91 -51.00 49.90
N GLU A 47 -6.71 -50.54 50.22
CA GLU A 47 -5.94 -50.96 51.39
C GLU A 47 -6.65 -50.58 52.70
N LEU A 48 -7.19 -49.36 52.79
CA LEU A 48 -7.98 -48.91 53.93
C LEU A 48 -9.27 -49.74 54.09
N ALA A 49 -9.93 -50.09 52.98
CA ALA A 49 -11.09 -50.98 53.00
C ALA A 49 -10.70 -52.42 53.45
N ALA A 50 -9.56 -52.94 53.01
CA ALA A 50 -9.05 -54.26 53.38
C ALA A 50 -8.63 -54.33 54.86
N LEU A 51 -7.95 -53.30 55.38
CA LEU A 51 -7.59 -53.19 56.80
C LEU A 51 -8.82 -53.06 57.69
N LYS A 52 -9.81 -52.28 57.27
CA LYS A 52 -11.09 -52.13 57.98
C LYS A 52 -11.92 -53.41 57.97
N ALA A 53 -11.83 -54.23 56.92
CA ALA A 53 -12.43 -55.56 56.85
C ALA A 53 -11.69 -56.59 57.74
N LYS A 54 -10.35 -56.48 57.85
CA LYS A 54 -9.53 -57.31 58.77
C LYS A 54 -9.73 -56.98 60.24
N GLY A 55 -9.88 -55.70 60.59
CA GLY A 55 -10.12 -55.23 61.97
C GLY A 55 -11.55 -55.42 62.50
N GLY A 56 -12.48 -55.94 61.69
CA GLY A 56 -13.86 -56.25 62.09
C GLY A 56 -14.01 -57.54 62.93
N GLY A 57 -12.94 -58.32 63.08
CA GLY A 57 -12.89 -59.48 63.97
C GLY A 57 -12.10 -59.14 65.24
N VAL A 58 -12.82 -58.94 66.36
CA VAL A 58 -12.38 -58.99 67.77
C VAL A 58 -10.87 -58.84 68.04
N SER A 59 -10.47 -57.66 68.53
CA SER A 59 -9.13 -57.16 68.92
C SER A 59 -8.34 -56.40 67.84
N ALA A 60 -8.64 -55.10 67.70
CA ALA A 60 -7.71 -54.14 67.12
C ALA A 60 -6.61 -53.82 68.15
N ALA A 61 -5.36 -54.16 67.83
CA ALA A 61 -4.20 -53.70 68.60
C ALA A 61 -4.02 -52.19 68.40
N PRO A 62 -3.42 -51.44 69.35
CA PRO A 62 -3.19 -49.99 69.21
C PRO A 62 -2.30 -49.62 68.00
N ALA A 63 -1.54 -50.57 67.45
CA ALA A 63 -0.73 -50.40 66.24
C ALA A 63 -1.61 -50.20 64.98
N ASP A 64 -2.70 -50.96 64.81
CA ASP A 64 -3.58 -50.89 63.63
C ASP A 64 -4.40 -49.59 63.58
N ALA A 65 -4.68 -48.99 64.74
CA ALA A 65 -5.40 -47.72 64.85
C ALA A 65 -4.54 -46.52 64.40
N GLY A 66 -3.22 -46.60 64.62
CA GLY A 66 -2.25 -45.61 64.14
C GLY A 66 -2.11 -45.62 62.62
N GLU A 67 -1.94 -46.81 62.03
CA GLU A 67 -1.85 -46.99 60.57
C GLU A 67 -3.13 -46.55 59.83
N LEU A 68 -4.31 -46.83 60.41
CA LEU A 68 -5.59 -46.34 59.87
C LEU A 68 -5.75 -44.81 59.97
N ALA A 69 -5.08 -44.15 60.92
CA ALA A 69 -5.09 -42.70 61.04
C ALA A 69 -4.14 -42.06 60.02
N GLU A 70 -2.94 -42.60 59.85
CA GLU A 70 -1.96 -42.16 58.85
C GLU A 70 -2.49 -42.30 57.42
N LEU A 71 -3.08 -43.45 57.07
CA LEU A 71 -3.67 -43.67 55.74
C LEU A 71 -4.83 -42.70 55.42
N LYS A 72 -5.63 -42.33 56.43
CA LYS A 72 -6.68 -41.31 56.25
C LYS A 72 -6.08 -39.93 56.02
N GLU A 73 -4.99 -39.61 56.72
CA GLU A 73 -4.30 -38.34 56.56
C GLU A 73 -3.67 -38.23 55.17
N GLU A 74 -2.98 -39.27 54.70
CA GLU A 74 -2.42 -39.36 53.35
C GLU A 74 -3.48 -39.22 52.27
N LEU A 75 -4.63 -39.89 52.43
CA LEU A 75 -5.75 -39.79 51.51
C LEU A 75 -6.32 -38.36 51.47
N SER A 76 -6.39 -37.68 52.63
CA SER A 76 -6.81 -36.28 52.70
C SER A 76 -5.82 -35.34 51.99
N ARG A 77 -4.51 -35.55 52.19
CA ARG A 77 -3.44 -34.80 51.53
C ARG A 77 -3.43 -35.03 50.02
N ALA A 78 -3.57 -36.27 49.58
CA ALA A 78 -3.65 -36.62 48.16
C ALA A 78 -4.89 -36.03 47.48
N LYS A 79 -6.05 -36.03 48.15
CA LYS A 79 -7.27 -35.34 47.66
C LYS A 79 -7.05 -33.83 47.54
N ALA A 80 -6.42 -33.20 48.53
CA ALA A 80 -6.12 -31.77 48.49
C ALA A 80 -5.15 -31.42 47.36
N GLN A 81 -4.11 -32.23 47.14
CA GLN A 81 -3.17 -32.07 46.02
C GLN A 81 -3.86 -32.21 44.66
N LEU A 82 -4.75 -33.21 44.50
CA LEU A 82 -5.52 -33.40 43.26
C LEU A 82 -6.42 -32.19 42.96
N ALA A 83 -7.05 -31.62 43.98
CA ALA A 83 -7.88 -30.43 43.83
C ALA A 83 -7.04 -29.21 43.41
N ALA A 84 -5.90 -28.99 44.06
CA ALA A 84 -4.98 -27.90 43.73
C ALA A 84 -4.39 -28.05 42.31
N GLU A 85 -4.03 -29.26 41.90
CA GLU A 85 -3.50 -29.52 40.56
C GLU A 85 -4.56 -29.29 39.48
N ARG A 86 -5.81 -29.70 39.71
CA ARG A 86 -6.94 -29.41 38.82
C ARG A 86 -7.17 -27.91 38.67
N GLU A 87 -7.16 -27.16 39.76
CA GLU A 87 -7.32 -25.70 39.72
C GLU A 87 -6.16 -25.04 38.97
N SER A 88 -4.91 -25.48 39.19
CA SER A 88 -3.74 -24.96 38.48
C SER A 88 -3.82 -25.23 36.97
N ARG A 89 -4.31 -26.40 36.54
CA ARG A 89 -4.52 -26.72 35.13
C ARG A 89 -5.64 -25.88 34.54
N GLN A 90 -6.73 -25.67 35.27
CA GLN A 90 -7.83 -24.81 34.82
C GLN A 90 -7.29 -23.40 34.52
N LYS A 91 -6.56 -22.80 35.48
CA LYS A 91 -5.94 -21.48 35.30
C LYS A 91 -4.96 -21.45 34.12
N ALA A 92 -4.09 -22.45 34.00
CA ALA A 92 -3.15 -22.53 32.88
C ALA A 92 -3.85 -22.65 31.50
N ARG A 93 -5.01 -23.33 31.44
CA ARG A 93 -5.83 -23.40 30.22
C ARG A 93 -6.48 -22.06 29.92
N ASP A 94 -7.08 -21.41 30.92
CA ASP A 94 -7.73 -20.12 30.76
C ASP A 94 -6.71 -19.06 30.32
N ASP A 95 -5.52 -19.05 30.91
CA ASP A 95 -4.41 -18.18 30.52
C ASP A 95 -3.93 -18.48 29.09
N SER A 96 -3.84 -19.76 28.70
CA SER A 96 -3.47 -20.16 27.34
C SER A 96 -4.51 -19.73 26.30
N VAL A 97 -5.80 -19.79 26.63
CA VAL A 97 -6.89 -19.31 25.77
C VAL A 97 -6.81 -17.79 25.64
N ARG A 98 -6.68 -17.07 26.75
CA ARG A 98 -6.55 -15.60 26.73
C ARG A 98 -5.32 -15.12 25.95
N LEU A 99 -4.19 -15.81 26.07
CA LEU A 99 -2.98 -15.52 25.30
C LEU A 99 -3.20 -15.73 23.79
N LYS A 100 -3.92 -16.78 23.39
CA LYS A 100 -4.26 -17.02 21.99
C LYS A 100 -5.18 -15.94 21.45
N GLU A 101 -6.25 -15.60 22.16
CA GLU A 101 -7.17 -14.53 21.77
C GLU A 101 -6.44 -13.19 21.64
N GLN A 102 -5.51 -12.87 22.54
CA GLN A 102 -4.68 -11.66 22.46
C GLN A 102 -3.74 -11.68 21.24
N ALA A 103 -3.13 -12.83 20.95
CA ALA A 103 -2.26 -12.99 19.79
C ALA A 103 -3.04 -12.86 18.47
N GLU A 104 -4.23 -13.45 18.39
CA GLU A 104 -5.14 -13.34 17.24
C GLU A 104 -5.60 -11.89 17.05
N ALA A 105 -6.05 -11.22 18.11
CA ALA A 105 -6.44 -9.81 18.05
C ALA A 105 -5.25 -8.90 17.65
N ALA A 106 -4.03 -9.21 18.08
CA ALA A 106 -2.84 -8.47 17.67
C ALA A 106 -2.50 -8.71 16.19
N LEU A 107 -2.65 -9.95 15.70
CA LEU A 107 -2.47 -10.30 14.28
C LEU A 107 -3.51 -9.63 13.39
N GLU A 108 -4.77 -9.58 13.80
CA GLU A 108 -5.83 -8.88 13.08
C GLU A 108 -5.57 -7.37 13.03
N LYS A 109 -5.16 -6.76 14.14
CA LYS A 109 -4.78 -5.34 14.15
C LYS A 109 -3.58 -5.07 13.25
N ALA A 110 -2.55 -5.92 13.31
CA ALA A 110 -1.36 -5.77 12.47
C ALA A 110 -1.70 -5.95 10.98
N SER A 111 -2.51 -6.96 10.62
CA SER A 111 -2.93 -7.19 9.24
C SER A 111 -3.81 -6.05 8.73
N GLY A 112 -4.71 -5.52 9.56
CA GLY A 112 -5.52 -4.34 9.25
C GLY A 112 -4.65 -3.10 9.00
N GLN A 113 -3.64 -2.85 9.83
CA GLN A 113 -2.69 -1.75 9.60
C GLN A 113 -1.89 -1.93 8.31
N VAL A 114 -1.39 -3.14 8.03
CA VAL A 114 -0.68 -3.42 6.77
C VAL A 114 -1.58 -3.17 5.56
N ALA A 115 -2.86 -3.59 5.62
CA ALA A 115 -3.82 -3.31 4.57
C ALA A 115 -4.07 -1.81 4.39
N GLN A 116 -4.22 -1.06 5.49
CA GLN A 116 -4.37 0.40 5.45
C GLN A 116 -3.15 1.08 4.81
N TYR A 117 -1.94 0.70 5.20
CA TYR A 117 -0.73 1.25 4.60
C TYR A 117 -0.64 0.93 3.12
N ARG A 118 -0.93 -0.32 2.71
CA ARG A 118 -0.95 -0.70 1.29
C ARG A 118 -1.93 0.14 0.48
N ASN A 119 -3.16 0.29 0.98
CA ASN A 119 -4.17 1.12 0.32
C ASN A 119 -3.73 2.59 0.22
N ALA A 120 -3.13 3.15 1.27
CA ALA A 120 -2.60 4.51 1.25
C ALA A 120 -1.45 4.67 0.25
N TYR A 121 -0.55 3.68 0.16
CA TYR A 121 0.53 3.66 -0.83
C TYR A 121 0.00 3.57 -2.27
N ASP A 122 -0.98 2.71 -2.53
CA ASP A 122 -1.58 2.57 -3.84
C ASP A 122 -2.31 3.84 -4.26
N GLU A 123 -3.00 4.50 -3.33
CA GLU A 123 -3.68 5.76 -3.59
C GLU A 123 -2.69 6.89 -3.88
N LEU A 124 -1.59 6.98 -3.10
CA LEU A 124 -0.52 7.93 -3.37
C LEU A 124 0.12 7.69 -4.73
N LEU A 125 0.31 6.43 -5.13
CA LEU A 125 0.87 6.07 -6.43
C LEU A 125 -0.07 6.47 -7.58
N LYS A 126 -1.38 6.30 -7.42
CA LYS A 126 -2.37 6.78 -8.40
C LYS A 126 -2.34 8.30 -8.50
N MET A 127 -2.33 9.02 -7.38
CA MET A 127 -2.24 10.48 -7.36
C MET A 127 -0.95 10.98 -8.03
N ALA A 128 0.18 10.34 -7.76
CA ALA A 128 1.44 10.68 -8.39
C ALA A 128 1.41 10.48 -9.91
N ARG A 129 0.84 9.36 -10.39
CA ARG A 129 0.67 9.10 -11.84
C ARG A 129 -0.29 10.09 -12.49
N ALA A 130 -1.39 10.42 -11.83
CA ALA A 130 -2.34 11.42 -12.33
C ALA A 130 -1.69 12.81 -12.42
N SER A 131 -0.93 13.22 -11.40
CA SER A 131 -0.21 14.48 -11.39
C SER A 131 0.87 14.54 -12.48
N GLU A 132 1.61 13.44 -12.69
CA GLU A 132 2.58 13.34 -13.77
C GLU A 132 1.91 13.41 -15.15
N GLY A 133 0.77 12.75 -15.33
CA GLY A 133 -0.04 12.85 -16.56
C GLY A 133 -0.50 14.27 -16.85
N GLU A 134 -1.05 14.97 -15.85
CA GLU A 134 -1.43 16.38 -16.00
C GLU A 134 -0.23 17.28 -16.29
N ARG A 135 0.92 17.04 -15.66
CA ARG A 135 2.14 17.79 -15.94
C ARG A 135 2.57 17.62 -17.39
N GLN A 136 2.54 16.40 -17.92
CA GLN A 136 2.88 16.11 -19.32
C GLN A 136 1.87 16.73 -20.30
N ARG A 137 0.58 16.69 -19.97
CA ARG A 137 -0.48 17.33 -20.76
C ARG A 137 -0.26 18.84 -20.84
N LEU A 138 -0.07 19.49 -19.68
CA LEU A 138 0.18 20.94 -19.61
C LEU A 138 1.50 21.33 -20.27
N ALA A 139 2.55 20.50 -20.15
CA ALA A 139 3.82 20.75 -20.83
C ALA A 139 3.67 20.71 -22.37
N THR A 140 2.91 19.74 -22.88
CA THR A 140 2.60 19.64 -24.32
C THR A 140 1.78 20.84 -24.78
N GLU A 141 0.75 21.22 -24.02
CA GLU A 141 -0.09 22.37 -24.33
C GLU A 141 0.71 23.69 -24.33
N ALA A 142 1.58 23.88 -23.34
CA ALA A 142 2.47 25.04 -23.27
C ALA A 142 3.44 25.08 -24.46
N ALA A 143 3.98 23.92 -24.87
CA ALA A 143 4.85 23.83 -26.05
C ALA A 143 4.09 24.17 -27.34
N SER A 144 2.84 23.70 -27.50
CA SER A 144 2.01 24.08 -28.65
C SER A 144 1.69 25.57 -28.68
N HIS A 145 1.33 26.17 -27.53
CA HIS A 145 1.06 27.60 -27.45
C HIS A 145 2.30 28.43 -27.76
N ARG A 146 3.47 28.02 -27.25
CA ARG A 146 4.74 28.70 -27.56
C ARG A 146 5.08 28.64 -29.05
N THR A 147 4.81 27.50 -29.69
CA THR A 147 5.01 27.33 -31.14
C THR A 147 4.05 28.23 -31.93
N ALA A 148 2.77 28.25 -31.55
CA ALA A 148 1.76 29.11 -32.18
C ALA A 148 2.12 30.60 -32.04
N ILE A 149 2.56 31.04 -30.85
CA ILE A 149 3.00 32.43 -30.63
C ILE A 149 4.22 32.76 -31.53
N GLY A 150 5.22 31.88 -31.60
CA GLY A 150 6.38 32.11 -32.47
C GLY A 150 5.99 32.19 -33.95
N GLN A 151 5.03 31.37 -34.41
CA GLN A 151 4.48 31.47 -35.76
C GLN A 151 3.70 32.77 -35.98
N CYS A 152 2.89 33.21 -35.01
CA CYS A 152 2.20 34.51 -35.06
C CYS A 152 3.20 35.65 -35.19
N GLU A 153 4.26 35.66 -34.39
CA GLU A 153 5.29 36.70 -34.42
C GLU A 153 6.00 36.75 -35.77
N ALA A 154 6.40 35.59 -36.32
CA ALA A 154 7.02 35.50 -37.63
C ALA A 154 6.09 35.99 -38.76
N LYS A 155 4.81 35.60 -38.71
CA LYS A 155 3.79 36.04 -39.67
C LYS A 155 3.49 37.54 -39.56
N ASN A 156 3.46 38.08 -38.34
CA ASN A 156 3.29 39.51 -38.12
C ASN A 156 4.46 40.30 -38.70
N ALA A 157 5.70 39.86 -38.47
CA ALA A 157 6.89 40.47 -39.06
C ALA A 157 6.85 40.40 -40.60
N GLN A 158 6.43 39.28 -41.17
CA GLN A 158 6.25 39.12 -42.62
C GLN A 158 5.21 40.10 -43.16
N LEU A 159 4.03 40.20 -42.53
CA LEU A 159 2.98 41.13 -42.93
C LEU A 159 3.42 42.59 -42.83
N TYR A 160 4.19 42.94 -41.79
CA TYR A 160 4.73 44.28 -41.63
C TYR A 160 5.74 44.62 -42.74
N ALA A 161 6.64 43.68 -43.09
CA ALA A 161 7.58 43.85 -44.18
C ALA A 161 6.85 44.02 -45.53
N VAL A 162 5.85 43.19 -45.82
CA VAL A 162 5.02 43.31 -47.03
C VAL A 162 4.28 44.66 -47.05
N GLY A 163 3.76 45.12 -45.90
CA GLY A 163 3.14 46.44 -45.79
C GLY A 163 4.11 47.58 -46.14
N GLN A 164 5.38 47.50 -45.70
CA GLN A 164 6.41 48.46 -46.07
C GLN A 164 6.78 48.37 -47.56
N GLU A 165 6.83 47.17 -48.15
CA GLU A 165 7.04 46.98 -49.59
C GLU A 165 5.94 47.66 -50.41
N ILE A 166 4.67 47.51 -49.99
CA ILE A 166 3.52 48.15 -50.65
C ILE A 166 3.62 49.67 -50.56
N LEU A 167 3.96 50.23 -49.38
CA LEU A 167 4.14 51.67 -49.21
C LEU A 167 5.27 52.21 -50.11
N ARG A 168 6.42 51.54 -50.15
CA ARG A 168 7.52 51.91 -51.06
C ARG A 168 7.13 51.78 -52.53
N ALA A 169 6.36 50.75 -52.90
CA ALA A 169 5.88 50.58 -54.26
C ALA A 169 4.98 51.76 -54.66
N TYR A 170 4.14 52.25 -53.74
CA TYR A 170 3.32 53.44 -53.98
C TYR A 170 4.17 54.70 -54.15
N GLU A 171 5.20 54.90 -53.32
CA GLU A 171 6.16 56.02 -53.43
C GLU A 171 6.99 55.98 -54.72
N THR A 172 7.23 54.81 -55.31
CA THR A 172 8.02 54.65 -56.54
C THR A 172 7.18 54.65 -57.82
N ILE A 173 5.88 54.39 -57.73
CA ILE A 173 4.92 54.55 -58.84
C ILE A 173 4.69 56.04 -59.18
N ASP A 174 5.19 56.94 -58.34
CA ASP A 174 4.88 58.36 -58.37
C ASP A 174 5.29 59.04 -59.69
N LEU A 175 4.36 59.83 -60.21
CA LEU A 175 4.44 60.72 -61.37
C LEU A 175 4.62 60.10 -62.77
N GLY A 176 5.67 59.31 -63.03
CA GLY A 176 5.97 58.81 -64.38
C GLY A 176 4.97 57.76 -64.89
N THR A 177 4.64 56.80 -64.01
CA THR A 177 3.71 55.71 -64.32
C THR A 177 2.29 56.23 -64.45
N VAL A 178 1.86 57.16 -63.59
CA VAL A 178 0.53 57.80 -63.64
C VAL A 178 0.34 58.61 -64.94
N MET A 179 1.37 59.34 -65.40
CA MET A 179 1.34 60.04 -66.69
C MET A 179 1.22 59.07 -67.86
N SER A 180 1.98 57.96 -67.85
CA SER A 180 1.89 56.94 -68.90
C SER A 180 0.56 56.18 -68.89
N ALA A 181 -0.02 55.92 -67.72
CA ALA A 181 -1.28 55.19 -67.55
C ALA A 181 -2.52 55.98 -68.02
N ARG A 182 -2.42 57.32 -68.13
CA ARG A 182 -3.47 58.18 -68.69
C ARG A 182 -3.51 58.18 -70.22
N GLN A 183 -2.53 57.57 -70.90
CA GLN A 183 -2.55 57.45 -72.35
C GLN A 183 -3.44 56.26 -72.78
N PRO A 184 -4.33 56.43 -73.79
CA PRO A 184 -5.32 55.41 -74.18
C PRO A 184 -4.71 54.10 -74.74
N PHE A 185 -3.39 54.03 -74.95
CA PHE A 185 -2.67 52.85 -75.45
C PHE A 185 -1.82 52.14 -74.39
N ALA A 186 -1.87 52.57 -73.12
CA ALA A 186 -1.05 52.03 -72.03
C ALA A 186 -1.59 50.72 -71.41
N GLY A 187 -2.15 49.81 -72.21
CA GLY A 187 -2.69 48.53 -71.73
C GLY A 187 -1.66 47.70 -70.95
N LYS A 188 -0.38 47.76 -71.35
CA LYS A 188 0.74 47.11 -70.65
C LYS A 188 0.97 47.67 -69.24
N ALA A 189 0.68 48.95 -68.99
CA ALA A 189 0.82 49.55 -67.66
C ALA A 189 -0.29 49.09 -66.71
N ARG A 190 -1.52 48.92 -67.22
CA ARG A 190 -2.64 48.36 -66.44
C ARG A 190 -2.37 46.91 -66.01
N VAL A 191 -1.95 46.05 -66.95
CA VAL A 191 -1.63 44.65 -66.63
C VAL A 191 -0.51 44.54 -65.58
N LYS A 192 0.51 45.39 -65.64
CA LYS A 192 1.57 45.42 -64.62
C LYS A 192 1.06 45.82 -63.24
N LEU A 193 0.12 46.76 -63.16
CA LEU A 193 -0.50 47.14 -61.89
C LEU A 193 -1.36 46.00 -61.32
N ASP A 194 -2.09 45.29 -62.18
CA ASP A 194 -2.87 44.11 -61.77
C ASP A 194 -1.95 42.98 -61.28
N GLU A 195 -0.82 42.74 -61.95
CA GLU A 195 0.18 41.74 -61.55
C GLU A 195 0.82 42.09 -60.20
N ILE A 196 1.17 43.37 -59.98
CA ILE A 196 1.67 43.86 -58.69
C ILE A 196 0.62 43.67 -57.59
N ALA A 197 -0.65 43.99 -57.87
CA ALA A 197 -1.74 43.79 -56.92
C ALA A 197 -1.95 42.31 -56.56
N GLN A 198 -1.86 41.42 -57.55
CA GLN A 198 -1.92 39.97 -57.32
C GLN A 198 -0.74 39.48 -56.46
N GLN A 199 0.49 39.84 -56.80
CA GLN A 199 1.69 39.43 -56.05
C GLN A 199 1.65 39.86 -54.58
N TYR A 200 1.21 41.08 -54.30
CA TYR A 200 1.04 41.52 -52.91
C TYR A 200 -0.16 40.87 -52.22
N GLY A 201 -1.25 40.62 -52.95
CA GLY A 201 -2.39 39.85 -52.48
C GLY A 201 -1.98 38.44 -52.00
N ASP A 202 -1.15 37.75 -52.79
CA ASP A 202 -0.63 36.42 -52.47
C ASP A 202 0.26 36.48 -51.21
N LYS A 203 1.21 37.43 -51.14
CA LYS A 203 2.06 37.62 -49.96
C LYS A 203 1.28 37.93 -48.68
N LEU A 204 0.23 38.75 -48.78
CA LEU A 204 -0.68 39.07 -47.67
C LEU A 204 -1.48 37.85 -47.22
N TYR A 205 -1.95 37.04 -48.18
CA TYR A 205 -2.69 35.82 -47.92
C TYR A 205 -1.79 34.77 -47.24
N GLU A 206 -0.59 34.55 -47.76
CA GLU A 206 0.43 33.66 -47.18
C GLU A 206 0.87 34.12 -45.78
N GLY A 207 0.98 35.44 -45.56
CA GLY A 207 1.35 36.03 -44.27
C GLY A 207 0.26 35.95 -43.20
N ARG A 208 -0.97 35.54 -43.54
CA ARG A 208 -2.06 35.42 -42.57
C ARG A 208 -1.81 34.24 -41.63
N PHE A 209 -1.90 34.49 -40.32
CA PHE A 209 -1.85 33.42 -39.33
C PHE A 209 -3.16 32.60 -39.34
N ASP A 210 -3.04 31.28 -39.43
CA ASP A 210 -4.14 30.33 -39.25
C ASP A 210 -3.93 29.51 -37.97
N ALA A 211 -4.77 29.79 -36.96
CA ALA A 211 -4.74 29.10 -35.67
C ALA A 211 -5.02 27.58 -35.80
N ARG A 212 -5.70 27.14 -36.86
CA ARG A 212 -5.99 25.71 -37.10
C ARG A 212 -4.78 24.95 -37.61
N GLY A 213 -3.90 25.61 -38.37
CA GLY A 213 -2.63 25.05 -38.83
C GLY A 213 -1.58 24.99 -37.72
N ALA A 214 -1.60 25.95 -36.79
CA ALA A 214 -0.66 26.00 -35.65
C ALA A 214 -0.96 24.98 -34.54
N ALA A 215 -2.21 24.50 -34.44
CA ALA A 215 -2.63 23.52 -33.42
C ALA A 215 -2.35 22.06 -33.82
N GLN A 216 -1.89 21.79 -35.05
CA GLN A 216 -1.44 20.46 -35.43
C GLN A 216 0.00 20.26 -34.92
N PRO A 217 0.24 19.37 -33.94
CA PRO A 217 1.61 19.00 -33.64
C PRO A 217 2.21 18.40 -34.91
N ALA A 218 3.40 18.87 -35.30
CA ALA A 218 4.15 18.23 -36.36
C ALA A 218 4.31 16.75 -35.98
N ALA A 219 3.66 15.87 -36.74
CA ALA A 219 3.88 14.44 -36.60
C ALA A 219 5.31 14.16 -37.06
N GLN A 220 6.22 14.00 -36.09
CA GLN A 220 7.44 13.20 -36.14
C GLN A 220 8.12 13.16 -34.77
#